data_AF-A0A4R1X8R6-F1
#
_entry.id   AF-A0A4R1X8R6-F1
#
_cell.length_a   1.000
_cell.length_b   1.000
_cell.length_c   1.000
_cell.angle_alpha   90.00
_cell.angle_beta   90.00
_cell.angle_gamma   90.00
#
_symmetry.space_group_name_H-M   'P 1'
#
loop_
_entity.id
_entity.type
_entity.pdbx_description
1 polymer ?
#
loop_
_entity_poly.entity_id
_entity_poly.type
_entity_poly.pdbx_seq_one_letter_code
_entity_poly.pdbx_strand_id
1 'polypeptide(L)'
;MVPVYNDSAVPATPADESLAYIRQMLGELRGVADEKGADMLCYLLEMAYVEAGDLMSGRRALSAKKVEGNAAAGVPVQPAGKIKL
;
A
#
# COMPACT_ATOMS: atom_id res chain seq x y z
N MET A 1 -12.68 -20.46 42.06
CA MET A 1 -12.56 -19.09 41.54
C MET A 1 -11.45 -19.10 40.50
N VAL A 2 -11.77 -19.10 39.21
CA VAL A 2 -10.76 -19.02 38.14
C VAL A 2 -10.54 -17.53 37.85
N PRO A 3 -9.31 -16.98 37.95
CA PRO A 3 -9.01 -15.67 37.36
C PRO A 3 -8.94 -15.88 35.83
N VAL A 4 -9.86 -15.34 35.02
CA VAL A 4 -10.05 -13.93 34.61
C VAL A 4 -8.92 -13.45 33.68
N TYR A 5 -9.27 -13.32 32.39
CA TYR A 5 -8.81 -12.41 31.33
C TYR A 5 -7.29 -12.33 31.03
N ASN A 6 -6.83 -12.18 29.80
CA ASN A 6 -7.40 -12.12 28.47
C ASN A 6 -6.24 -12.29 27.49
N ASP A 7 -6.58 -12.49 26.23
CA ASP A 7 -5.83 -12.17 25.02
C ASP A 7 -4.34 -11.86 25.20
N SER A 8 -3.53 -12.74 24.63
CA SER A 8 -2.12 -12.46 24.35
C SER A 8 -2.05 -11.30 23.35
N ALA A 9 -2.23 -10.07 23.84
CA ALA A 9 -1.97 -8.86 23.09
C ALA A 9 -0.48 -8.88 22.76
N VAL A 10 -0.16 -9.42 21.58
CA VAL A 10 1.18 -9.36 21.01
C VAL A 10 1.54 -7.88 21.03
N PRO A 11 2.62 -7.48 21.73
CA PRO A 11 2.99 -6.08 21.81
C PRO A 11 3.20 -5.57 20.38
N ALA A 12 2.64 -4.40 20.08
CA ALA A 12 2.81 -3.73 18.79
C ALA A 12 4.31 -3.64 18.49
N THR A 13 4.70 -4.02 17.28
CA THR A 13 6.09 -3.91 16.85
C THR A 13 6.40 -2.45 16.51
N PRO A 14 7.67 -2.03 16.51
CA PRO A 14 8.04 -0.69 16.04
C PRO A 14 7.54 -0.37 14.62
N ALA A 15 7.35 -1.41 13.79
CA ALA A 15 6.76 -1.28 12.46
C ALA A 15 5.26 -0.96 12.51
N ASP A 16 4.52 -1.55 13.46
CA ASP A 16 3.09 -1.28 13.65
C ASP A 16 2.86 0.15 14.16
N GLU A 17 3.72 0.63 15.06
CA GLU A 17 3.72 2.02 15.53
C GLU A 17 4.05 3.00 14.40
N SER A 18 5.06 2.67 13.58
CA SER A 18 5.42 3.47 12.40
C SER A 18 4.28 3.54 11.39
N LEU A 19 3.58 2.42 11.17
CA LEU A 19 2.45 2.35 10.26
C LEU A 19 1.23 3.12 10.79
N ALA A 20 0.96 3.04 12.09
CA ALA A 20 -0.08 3.84 12.76
C ALA A 20 0.20 5.34 12.62
N TYR A 21 1.46 5.76 12.80
CA TYR A 21 1.88 7.15 12.62
C TYR A 21 1.70 7.61 11.17
N ILE A 22 2.12 6.81 10.18
CA ILE A 22 1.91 7.12 8.75
C ILE A 22 0.42 7.25 8.44
N ARG A 23 -0.41 6.35 8.96
CA ARG A 23 -1.86 6.39 8.79
C ARG A 23 -2.48 7.68 9.34
N GLN A 24 -2.02 8.16 10.50
CA GLN A 24 -2.43 9.46 11.03
C GLN A 24 -2.05 10.61 10.08
N MET A 25 -0.79 10.65 9.63
CA MET A 25 -0.32 11.70 8.70
C MET A 25 -1.14 11.73 7.40
N LEU A 26 -1.54 10.57 6.87
CA LEU A 26 -2.40 10.50 5.66
C LEU A 26 -3.75 11.18 5.88
N GLY A 27 -4.37 11.02 7.05
CA GLY A 27 -5.62 11.69 7.41
C GLY A 27 -5.46 13.21 7.50
N GLU A 28 -4.38 13.68 8.13
CA GLU A 28 -4.05 15.11 8.22
C GLU A 28 -3.83 15.73 6.83
N LEU A 29 -3.04 15.07 5.98
CA LEU A 29 -2.80 15.51 4.61
C LEU A 29 -4.07 15.54 3.76
N ARG A 30 -5.00 14.60 3.97
CA ARG A 30 -6.31 14.61 3.28
C ARG A 30 -7.08 15.87 3.65
N GLY A 31 -7.07 16.27 4.93
CA GLY A 31 -7.66 17.55 5.37
C GLY A 31 -7.04 18.75 4.67
N VAL A 32 -5.70 18.81 4.61
CA VAL A 32 -4.99 19.89 3.90
C VAL A 32 -5.33 19.93 2.40
N ALA A 33 -5.43 18.77 1.74
CA ALA A 33 -5.79 18.68 0.33
C ALA A 33 -7.25 19.13 0.07
N ASP A 34 -8.16 18.79 0.98
CA ASP A 34 -9.58 19.16 0.95
C ASP A 34 -9.75 20.68 1.05
N GLU A 35 -9.00 21.32 1.96
CA GLU A 35 -8.95 22.79 2.08
C GLU A 35 -8.47 23.50 0.80
N LYS A 36 -7.73 22.80 -0.06
CA LYS A 36 -7.24 23.31 -1.35
C LYS A 36 -8.12 22.89 -2.54
N GLY A 37 -9.20 22.15 -2.32
CA GLY A 37 -10.06 21.62 -3.39
C GLY A 37 -9.32 20.67 -4.33
N ALA A 38 -8.33 19.93 -3.81
CA ALA A 38 -7.50 19.03 -4.60
C ALA A 38 -8.11 17.62 -4.65
N ASP A 39 -9.25 17.47 -5.35
CA ASP A 39 -10.07 16.24 -5.33
C ASP A 39 -9.30 14.95 -5.66
N MET A 40 -8.44 15.00 -6.68
CA MET A 40 -7.62 13.85 -7.07
C MET A 40 -6.62 13.48 -5.97
N LEU A 41 -6.06 14.45 -5.25
CA LEU A 41 -5.14 14.20 -4.14
C LEU A 41 -5.89 13.65 -2.92
N CYS A 42 -7.08 14.18 -2.61
CA CYS A 42 -7.96 13.63 -1.58
C CYS A 42 -8.27 12.16 -1.84
N TYR A 43 -8.60 11.80 -3.09
CA TYR A 43 -8.82 10.41 -3.48
C TYR A 43 -7.60 9.52 -3.21
N LEU A 44 -6.41 9.93 -3.66
CA LEU A 44 -5.19 9.15 -3.46
C LEU A 44 -4.85 8.97 -1.98
N LEU A 45 -5.02 10.02 -1.17
CA LEU A 45 -4.76 9.98 0.27
C LEU A 45 -5.77 9.08 0.99
N GLU A 46 -7.05 9.13 0.62
CA GLU A 46 -8.08 8.25 1.18
C GLU A 46 -7.80 6.77 0.85
N MET A 47 -7.39 6.46 -0.38
CA MET A 47 -7.03 5.10 -0.77
C MET A 47 -5.80 4.60 0.00
N ALA A 48 -4.78 5.44 0.15
CA ALA A 48 -3.59 5.09 0.95
C ALA A 48 -3.94 4.92 2.44
N TYR A 49 -4.86 5.74 2.97
CA TYR A 49 -5.35 5.64 4.35
C TYR A 49 -6.03 4.28 4.59
N VAL A 50 -6.94 3.87 3.71
CA VAL A 50 -7.62 2.57 3.76
C VAL A 50 -6.61 1.42 3.65
N GLU A 51 -5.68 1.50 2.70
CA GLU A 51 -4.66 0.45 2.49
C GLU A 51 -3.70 0.30 3.70
N ALA A 52 -3.36 1.41 4.38
CA ALA A 52 -2.60 1.36 5.63
C ALA A 52 -3.40 0.67 6.75
N GLY A 53 -4.72 0.92 6.83
CA GLY A 53 -5.60 0.24 7.79
C GLY A 53 -5.74 -1.26 7.53
N ASP A 54 -5.83 -1.65 6.26
CA ASP A 54 -5.82 -3.06 5.86
C ASP A 54 -4.49 -3.72 6.24
N LEU A 55 -3.35 -3.06 5.98
CA LEU A 55 -2.03 -3.57 6.34
C LEU A 55 -1.86 -3.74 7.86
N MET A 56 -2.31 -2.76 8.67
CA MET A 56 -2.33 -2.87 10.14
C MET A 56 -3.21 -4.01 10.64
N SER A 57 -4.30 -4.32 9.92
CA SER A 57 -5.22 -5.41 10.24
C SER A 57 -4.71 -6.78 9.76
N GLY A 58 -3.48 -6.86 9.24
CA GLY A 58 -2.90 -8.06 8.64
C GLY A 58 -3.52 -8.46 7.29
N ARG A 59 -4.34 -7.60 6.69
CA ARG A 59 -4.91 -7.81 5.35
C ARG A 59 -3.88 -7.34 4.31
N ARG A 60 -3.72 -8.13 3.24
CA ARG A 60 -2.71 -7.83 2.22
C ARG A 60 -3.19 -6.69 1.31
N ALA A 61 -2.38 -5.64 1.25
CA ALA A 61 -2.54 -4.46 0.38
C ALA A 61 -2.81 -4.82 -1.09
N LEU A 62 -3.79 -4.16 -1.71
CA LEU A 62 -4.17 -4.36 -3.13
C LEU A 62 -3.10 -3.80 -4.08
N SER A 63 -2.41 -2.70 -3.71
CA SER A 63 -1.37 -2.04 -4.50
C SER A 63 0.02 -2.62 -4.26
N ALA A 64 0.26 -3.29 -3.12
CA ALA A 64 1.54 -3.94 -2.81
C ALA A 64 1.82 -5.20 -3.65
N LYS A 65 0.94 -5.54 -4.59
CA LYS A 65 1.13 -6.62 -5.56
C LYS A 65 2.20 -6.18 -6.58
N LYS A 66 3.48 -6.26 -6.17
CA LYS A 66 4.72 -6.03 -6.94
C LYS A 66 4.43 -5.67 -8.40
N VAL A 67 4.13 -4.39 -8.66
CA VAL A 67 4.15 -3.87 -10.03
C VAL A 67 5.63 -3.73 -10.35
N GLU A 68 6.21 -4.80 -10.86
CA GLU A 68 7.54 -4.80 -11.44
C GLU A 68 7.47 -3.98 -12.73
N GLY A 69 7.61 -2.66 -12.59
CA GLY A 69 7.50 -1.66 -13.67
C GLY A 69 8.56 -1.77 -14.78
N ASN A 70 9.24 -2.91 -14.90
CA ASN A 70 10.17 -3.27 -15.97
C ASN A 70 10.40 -4.80 -16.02
N ALA A 71 9.36 -5.61 -15.87
CA ALA A 71 9.45 -6.97 -16.39
C ALA A 71 9.19 -6.88 -17.89
N ALA A 72 10.25 -6.78 -18.71
CA ALA A 72 10.16 -7.03 -20.13
C ALA A 72 9.48 -8.39 -20.31
N ALA A 73 8.21 -8.38 -20.70
CA ALA A 73 7.49 -9.60 -21.07
C ALA A 73 8.38 -10.30 -22.09
N GLY A 74 8.89 -11.48 -21.75
CA GLY A 74 9.89 -12.23 -22.52
C GLY A 74 9.33 -12.73 -23.84
N VAL A 75 8.89 -11.82 -24.71
CA VAL A 75 8.49 -12.10 -26.08
C VAL A 75 9.77 -12.34 -26.87
N PRO A 76 10.05 -13.57 -27.31
CA PRO A 76 11.23 -13.82 -28.13
C PRO A 76 11.04 -13.10 -29.48
N VAL A 77 11.83 -12.05 -29.72
CA VAL A 77 11.89 -11.41 -31.03
C VAL A 77 12.69 -12.32 -31.95
N GLN A 78 12.02 -12.91 -32.95
CA GLN A 78 12.69 -13.66 -34.01
C GLN A 78 13.58 -12.70 -34.82
N PRO A 79 14.88 -13.02 -35.04
CA PRO A 79 15.76 -12.17 -35.82
C PRO A 79 15.35 -12.17 -37.30
N ALA A 80 15.33 -10.97 -37.90
CA ALA A 80 14.95 -10.75 -39.28
C ALA A 80 15.83 -11.56 -40.25
N GLY A 81 15.19 -12.43 -41.04
CA GLY A 81 15.84 -13.21 -42.08
C GLY A 81 16.45 -12.29 -43.15
N LYS A 82 17.69 -12.57 -43.57
CA LYS A 82 18.38 -11.79 -44.60
C LYS A 82 17.70 -12.02 -45.95
N ILE A 83 17.11 -10.96 -46.52
CA ILE A 83 16.65 -10.95 -47.91
C ILE A 83 17.91 -10.95 -48.80
N LYS A 84 18.09 -11.97 -49.63
CA LYS A 84 19.12 -11.98 -50.68
C LYS A 84 18.56 -11.29 -51.92
N LEU A 85 19.29 -10.31 -52.43
CA LEU A 85 19.16 -9.73 -53.77
C LEU A 85 19.77 -10.68 -54.81
#